data_AF-A0A7V5K285-F1
#
_entry.id   AF-A0A7V5K285-F1
#
_cell.length_a   1.000
_cell.length_b   1.000
_cell.length_c   1.000
_cell.angle_alpha   90.00
_cell.angle_beta   90.00
_cell.angle_gamma   90.00
#
_symmetry.space_group_name_H-M   'P 1'
#
loop_
_entity.id
_entity.type
_entity.pdbx_description
1 polymer ?
#
loop_
_entity_poly.entity_id
_entity_poly.type
_entity_poly.pdbx_seq_one_letter_code
_entity_poly.pdbx_strand_id
1 'polypeptide(L)'
;MKWINKLFLSKKDKSSERLKSGLLLFENTSEIIKAEKVLQKEGYKVKVVGPPPEVRKGCDLAIEIPIIEITGILNLLKTQGIE
;
A
#
# COMPACT_ATOMS: atom_id res chain seq x y z
N MET A 1 34.18 22.81 -5.49
CA MET A 1 33.33 22.39 -4.35
C MET A 1 31.91 22.92 -4.56
N LYS A 2 30.88 22.12 -4.22
CA LYS A 2 29.40 22.28 -4.42
C LYS A 2 28.85 21.68 -5.74
N TRP A 3 28.94 20.38 -6.06
CA TRP A 3 28.13 19.23 -5.61
C TRP A 3 26.70 19.55 -5.10
N ILE A 4 25.72 18.78 -5.62
CA ILE A 4 24.32 18.54 -5.19
C ILE A 4 23.21 19.61 -5.42
N ASN A 5 22.78 19.79 -6.68
CA ASN A 5 21.41 20.28 -7.00
C ASN A 5 20.58 19.23 -7.76
N LYS A 6 20.82 17.95 -7.45
CA LYS A 6 19.91 16.85 -7.79
C LYS A 6 18.96 16.70 -6.60
N LEU A 7 17.69 16.45 -6.90
CA LEU A 7 16.70 15.80 -6.04
C LEU A 7 15.57 16.63 -5.39
N PHE A 8 15.13 17.75 -5.97
CA PHE A 8 13.76 18.23 -5.70
C PHE A 8 13.08 18.69 -6.99
N LEU A 9 12.80 17.71 -7.87
CA LEU A 9 11.72 17.85 -8.84
C LEU A 9 10.42 17.89 -8.03
N SER A 10 10.00 19.11 -7.70
CA SER A 10 8.66 19.46 -7.25
C SER A 10 7.67 19.04 -8.35
N LYS A 11 7.30 17.76 -8.36
CA LYS A 11 6.17 17.27 -9.11
C LYS A 11 4.95 17.71 -8.32
N LYS A 12 4.49 18.92 -8.66
CA LYS A 12 3.16 19.46 -8.38
C LYS A 12 2.16 18.34 -8.65
N ASP A 13 1.75 17.63 -7.59
CA ASP A 13 0.71 16.61 -7.66
C ASP A 13 -0.58 17.38 -7.90
N LYS A 14 -0.85 17.61 -9.20
CA LYS A 14 -2.12 18.12 -9.69
C LYS A 14 -3.20 17.29 -9.04
N SER A 15 -4.07 17.95 -8.29
CA SER A 15 -5.46 17.62 -7.99
C SER A 15 -6.08 16.53 -8.90
N SER A 16 -5.63 15.29 -8.73
CA SER A 16 -6.20 14.10 -9.34
C SER A 16 -7.17 13.62 -8.30
N GLU A 17 -8.45 13.95 -8.51
CA GLU A 17 -9.61 13.22 -8.00
C GLU A 17 -9.25 12.32 -6.81
N ARG A 18 -9.33 12.87 -5.58
CA ARG A 18 -8.85 12.27 -4.32
C ARG A 18 -9.06 10.75 -4.36
N LEU A 19 -8.04 10.00 -4.81
CA LEU A 19 -8.19 8.59 -5.11
C LEU A 19 -8.66 7.94 -3.81
N LYS A 20 -9.86 7.39 -3.81
CA LYS A 20 -10.41 6.79 -2.61
C LYS A 20 -9.47 5.64 -2.25
N SER A 21 -8.89 5.70 -1.06
CA SER A 21 -8.09 4.62 -0.51
C SER A 21 -9.00 3.59 0.16
N GLY A 22 -8.67 2.32 -0.02
CA GLY A 22 -9.22 1.19 0.70
C GLY A 22 -8.17 0.64 1.67
N LEU A 23 -8.61 -0.27 2.53
CA LEU A 23 -7.76 -0.90 3.52
C LEU A 23 -7.89 -2.41 3.43
N LEU A 24 -6.78 -3.11 3.21
CA LEU A 24 -6.69 -4.57 3.30
C LEU A 24 -6.14 -4.95 4.67
N LEU A 25 -6.96 -5.60 5.49
CA LEU A 25 -6.59 -6.03 6.83
C LEU A 25 -5.94 -7.41 6.77
N PHE A 26 -4.86 -7.59 7.53
CA PHE A 26 -4.14 -8.87 7.65
C PHE A 26 -4.13 -9.33 9.10
N GLU A 27 -4.38 -10.62 9.33
CA GLU A 27 -4.37 -11.22 10.67
C GLU A 27 -2.93 -11.47 11.18
N ASN A 28 -1.96 -11.60 10.27
CA ASN A 28 -0.57 -11.91 10.62
C ASN A 28 0.43 -10.91 10.02
N THR A 29 1.40 -10.48 10.85
CA THR A 29 2.53 -9.63 10.43
C THR A 29 3.37 -10.26 9.30
N SER A 30 3.43 -11.59 9.23
CA SER A 30 4.15 -12.31 8.17
C SER A 30 3.50 -12.16 6.80
N GLU A 31 2.16 -12.12 6.76
CA GLU A 31 1.39 -11.98 5.51
C GLU A 31 1.48 -10.57 4.96
N ILE A 32 1.34 -9.57 5.83
CA ILE A 32 1.44 -8.18 5.39
C ILE A 32 2.83 -7.84 4.83
N ILE A 33 3.91 -8.35 5.43
CA ILE A 33 5.28 -8.15 4.91
C ILE A 33 5.43 -8.78 3.52
N LYS A 34 4.82 -9.95 3.29
CA LYS A 34 4.84 -10.60 1.96
C LYS A 34 4.00 -9.82 0.96
N ALA A 35 2.78 -9.45 1.35
CA ALA A 35 1.85 -8.69 0.52
C ALA A 35 2.46 -7.36 0.08
N GLU A 36 3.02 -6.59 1.02
CA GLU A 36 3.68 -5.31 0.72
C GLU A 36 4.80 -5.49 -0.31
N LYS A 37 5.68 -6.47 -0.12
CA LYS A 37 6.78 -6.74 -1.05
C LYS A 37 6.29 -7.10 -2.45
N VAL A 38 5.27 -7.97 -2.55
CA VAL A 38 4.67 -8.36 -3.83
C VAL A 38 4.07 -7.14 -4.52
N LEU A 39 3.29 -6.34 -3.80
CA LEU A 39 2.60 -5.18 -4.35
C LEU A 39 3.59 -4.10 -4.81
N GLN A 40 4.63 -3.82 -4.02
CA GLN A 40 5.69 -2.88 -4.40
C GLN A 40 6.48 -3.38 -5.62
N LYS A 41 6.74 -4.69 -5.71
CA LYS A 41 7.44 -5.30 -6.86
C LYS A 41 6.64 -5.14 -8.16
N GLU A 42 5.32 -5.25 -8.10
CA GLU A 42 4.41 -5.05 -9.25
C GLU A 42 4.09 -3.57 -9.50
N GLY A 43 4.71 -2.64 -8.76
CA GLY A 43 4.60 -1.20 -9.01
C GLY A 43 3.40 -0.51 -8.35
N TYR A 44 2.65 -1.22 -7.50
CA TYR A 44 1.54 -0.62 -6.76
C TYR A 44 2.05 0.36 -5.69
N LYS A 45 1.38 1.51 -5.57
CA LYS A 45 1.68 2.51 -4.54
C LYS A 45 0.89 2.19 -3.26
N VAL A 46 1.49 1.41 -2.38
CA VAL A 46 0.86 0.92 -1.15
C VAL A 46 1.63 1.34 0.10
N LYS A 47 0.96 1.33 1.25
CA LYS A 47 1.58 1.64 2.56
C LYS A 47 1.02 0.74 3.65
N VAL A 48 1.90 0.25 4.53
CA VAL A 48 1.48 -0.41 5.77
C VAL A 48 1.06 0.64 6.79
N VAL A 49 -0.13 0.47 7.35
CA VAL A 49 -0.74 1.34 8.36
C VAL A 49 -1.37 0.50 9.47
N GLY A 50 -1.56 1.11 10.64
CA GLY A 50 -2.43 0.52 11.66
C GLY A 50 -3.90 0.69 11.26
N PRO A 51 -4.76 -0.33 11.42
CA PRO A 51 -6.16 -0.21 11.06
C PRO A 51 -6.92 0.74 12.01
N PRO A 52 -8.10 1.23 11.59
CA PRO A 52 -9.00 2.01 12.45
C PRO A 52 -9.35 1.27 13.75
N PRO A 53 -9.54 1.99 14.87
CA PRO A 53 -9.80 1.37 16.18
C PRO A 53 -11.05 0.50 16.19
N GLU A 54 -12.05 0.77 15.34
CA GLU A 54 -13.31 0.04 15.27
C GLU A 54 -13.13 -1.41 14.77
N VAL A 55 -12.05 -1.70 14.04
CA VAL A 55 -11.79 -3.02 13.42
C VAL A 55 -10.54 -3.71 13.96
N ARG A 56 -9.87 -3.13 14.96
CA ARG A 56 -8.70 -3.74 15.60
C ARG A 56 -9.10 -4.96 16.42
N LYS A 57 -8.45 -6.11 16.20
CA LYS A 57 -8.65 -7.35 16.97
C LYS A 57 -7.38 -7.83 17.68
N GLY A 58 -6.21 -7.30 17.33
CA GLY A 58 -4.92 -7.64 17.97
C GLY A 58 -3.75 -6.79 17.45
N CYS A 59 -2.60 -7.44 17.20
CA CYS A 59 -1.45 -6.84 16.52
C CYS A 59 -1.67 -6.75 14.99
N ASP A 60 -2.89 -6.41 14.59
CA ASP A 60 -3.28 -6.40 13.18
C ASP A 60 -2.70 -5.17 12.50
N LEU A 61 -2.26 -5.38 11.27
CA LEU A 61 -1.81 -4.33 10.40
C LEU A 61 -2.62 -4.38 9.12
N ALA A 62 -2.57 -3.29 8.37
CA ALA A 62 -3.33 -3.19 7.16
C ALA A 62 -2.55 -2.45 6.07
N ILE A 63 -2.86 -2.74 4.81
CA ILE A 63 -2.28 -2.07 3.66
C ILE A 63 -3.30 -1.08 3.11
N GLU A 64 -2.92 0.19 3.06
CA GLU A 64 -3.65 1.22 2.33
C GLU A 64 -3.40 1.04 0.83
N ILE A 65 -4.48 0.91 0.05
CA ILE A 65 -4.45 0.66 -1.40
C ILE A 65 -5.40 1.60 -2.16
N PRO A 66 -5.17 1.93 -3.43
CA PRO A 66 -6.16 2.63 -4.25
C PRO A 66 -7.36 1.72 -4.53
N ILE A 67 -8.60 2.18 -4.28
CA ILE A 67 -9.80 1.37 -4.53
C ILE A 67 -9.94 0.97 -6.00
N ILE A 68 -9.50 1.83 -6.92
CA ILE A 68 -9.52 1.53 -8.37
C ILE A 68 -8.65 0.30 -8.72
N GLU A 69 -7.65 -0.03 -7.91
CA GLU A 69 -6.73 -1.15 -8.12
C GLU A 69 -7.14 -2.41 -7.34
N ILE A 70 -8.21 -2.36 -6.53
CA ILE A 70 -8.55 -3.43 -5.57
C ILE A 70 -8.68 -4.81 -6.21
N THR A 71 -9.34 -4.91 -7.37
CA THR A 71 -9.53 -6.19 -8.06
C THR A 71 -8.21 -6.79 -8.55
N GLY A 72 -7.31 -5.95 -9.08
CA GLY A 72 -5.99 -6.40 -9.53
C GLY A 72 -5.13 -6.86 -8.37
N ILE A 73 -5.15 -6.09 -7.27
CA ILE A 73 -4.43 -6.40 -6.03
C ILE A 73 -4.91 -7.73 -5.42
N LEU A 74 -6.22 -7.91 -5.25
CA LEU A 74 -6.78 -9.14 -4.67
C LEU A 74 -6.45 -10.37 -5.51
N ASN A 75 -6.55 -10.26 -6.85
CA ASN A 75 -6.17 -11.35 -7.74
C ASN A 75 -4.69 -11.68 -7.65
N LEU A 76 -3.82 -10.67 -7.64
CA LEU A 76 -2.39 -10.86 -7.49
C LEU A 76 -2.06 -11.58 -6.17
N LEU A 77 -2.56 -11.10 -5.04
CA LEU A 77 -2.31 -11.72 -3.73
C LEU A 77 -2.79 -13.18 -3.70
N LYS A 78 -3.98 -13.45 -4.25
CA LYS A 78 -4.50 -14.81 -4.38
C LYS A 78 -3.59 -15.71 -5.23
N THR A 79 -3.07 -15.23 -6.36
CA THR A 79 -2.14 -16.01 -7.19
C THR A 79 -0.80 -16.29 -6.49
N GLN A 80 -0.41 -15.44 -5.53
CA GLN A 80 0.77 -15.63 -4.69
C GLN A 80 0.48 -16.46 -3.43
N GLY A 81 -0.76 -16.91 -3.21
CA GLY A 81 -1.16 -17.65 -2.01
C GLY A 81 -1.12 -16.82 -0.73
N ILE A 82 -1.44 -15.52 -0.84
CA ILE A 82 -1.55 -14.60 0.29
C ILE A 82 -3.03 -14.30 0.51
N GLU A 83 -3.52 -14.54 1.73
CA GLU A 83 -4.91 -14.32 2.16
C GLU A 83 -5.01 -13.20 3.21
#